data_AF-A0A496RJ54-F1
#
_entry.id   AF-A0A496RJ54-F1
#
_cell.length_a   1.000
_cell.length_b   1.000
_cell.length_c   1.000
_cell.angle_alpha   90.00
_cell.angle_beta   90.00
_cell.angle_gamma   90.00
#
_symmetry.space_group_name_H-M   'P 1'
#
loop_
_entity.id
_entity.type
_entity.pdbx_description
1 polymer ?
#
loop_
_entity_poly.entity_id
_entity_poly.type
_entity_poly.pdbx_seq_one_letter_code
_entity_poly.pdbx_strand_id
1 'polypeptide(L)'
;MKFFKDKDFYPSLIIWFIIIFWYLTFAYNFFYPFRVRLQDKVSSQAFYVFSRPPSCVNKIVIVAIDSASRQHLRVKWPWPRKITARLLRNIIEFSPKVVGLDIIFAGKSSPEDDEELISVLKSYPHTVLAYTLSKKGSEYPWEGFRKVAPSLGFVNRPGEEDRVVRSTRTFYIDREWRTQYSLDTQILTHYFNIEKEEIKVELAKGISLGEKLFVPSSMGITPLNYLAHPNDFVIVPAFLVLNKKVNPEIFKDKIVLVGATDPLIHDVWATPIGVFPGVIVIANSLVMMLSGRFLYHLPLAVTILFSLGIGMGIMIINKKFSLSISSLITFVVLVFSYFLLLYLRAKDVQVDYFTFFFLGISSYLVPNAYKYSYAIYMGTRLKNLAIRDPLTGFYTFRYFS
;
A
#
# COMPACT_ATOMS: atom_id res chain seq x y z
N MET A 1 -3.47 11.33 -44.81
CA MET A 1 -4.63 12.24 -44.64
C MET A 1 -5.99 11.74 -45.19
N LYS A 2 -6.10 10.56 -45.82
CA LYS A 2 -7.42 9.92 -46.14
C LYS A 2 -8.13 9.32 -44.91
N PHE A 3 -7.42 9.15 -43.80
CA PHE A 3 -7.88 8.48 -42.58
C PHE A 3 -9.07 9.19 -41.89
N PHE A 4 -9.09 10.52 -41.92
CA PHE A 4 -10.13 11.38 -41.33
C PHE A 4 -11.31 11.68 -42.28
N LYS A 5 -11.32 11.15 -43.50
CA LYS A 5 -12.42 11.39 -44.47
C LYS A 5 -13.53 10.33 -44.42
N ASP A 6 -13.35 9.31 -43.58
CA ASP A 6 -14.27 8.19 -43.46
C ASP A 6 -15.32 8.50 -42.39
N LYS A 7 -16.59 8.59 -42.82
CA LYS A 7 -17.69 9.04 -41.97
C LYS A 7 -17.98 8.08 -40.80
N ASP A 8 -17.58 6.82 -40.91
CA ASP A 8 -17.93 5.77 -39.95
C ASP A 8 -16.99 5.74 -38.72
N PHE A 9 -15.86 6.46 -38.76
CA PHE A 9 -14.93 6.51 -37.63
C PHE A 9 -15.42 7.46 -36.51
N TYR A 10 -15.94 8.62 -36.89
CA TYR A 10 -16.34 9.67 -35.94
C TYR A 10 -17.42 9.24 -34.95
N PRO A 11 -18.47 8.49 -35.33
CA PRO A 11 -19.46 8.01 -34.38
C PRO A 11 -18.86 7.12 -33.30
N SER A 12 -17.97 6.18 -33.66
CA SER A 12 -17.31 5.31 -32.69
C SER A 12 -16.41 6.09 -31.71
N LEU A 13 -15.74 7.14 -32.21
CA LEU A 13 -14.91 8.03 -31.38
C LEU A 13 -15.76 8.83 -30.41
N ILE A 14 -16.87 9.40 -30.86
CA ILE A 14 -17.82 10.16 -30.03
C ILE A 14 -18.40 9.26 -28.94
N ILE A 15 -18.86 8.05 -29.30
CA ILE A 15 -19.39 7.07 -28.33
C ILE A 15 -18.33 6.72 -27.28
N TRP A 16 -17.07 6.53 -27.70
CA TRP A 16 -16.00 6.25 -26.76
C TRP A 16 -15.78 7.42 -25.79
N PHE A 17 -15.69 8.66 -26.26
CA PHE A 17 -15.58 9.83 -25.38
C PHE A 17 -16.77 9.98 -24.43
N ILE A 18 -17.99 9.65 -24.86
CA ILE A 18 -19.17 9.62 -23.98
C ILE A 18 -18.98 8.57 -22.85
N ILE A 19 -18.46 7.38 -23.17
CA ILE A 19 -18.17 6.35 -22.17
C ILE A 19 -17.08 6.79 -21.20
N ILE A 20 -16.02 7.46 -21.69
CA ILE A 20 -14.98 8.02 -20.83
C ILE A 20 -15.57 9.07 -19.89
N PHE A 21 -16.36 10.00 -20.43
CA PHE A 21 -17.00 11.04 -19.63
C PHE A 21 -17.92 10.43 -18.57
N TRP A 22 -18.77 9.48 -18.96
CA TRP A 22 -19.63 8.74 -18.04
C TRP A 22 -18.84 8.00 -16.95
N TYR A 23 -17.74 7.33 -17.33
CA TYR A 23 -16.88 6.64 -16.39
C TYR A 23 -16.28 7.59 -15.35
N LEU A 24 -15.67 8.69 -15.81
CA LEU A 24 -15.00 9.64 -14.93
C LEU A 24 -15.97 10.40 -14.01
N THR A 25 -17.20 10.64 -14.45
CA THR A 25 -18.18 11.44 -13.70
C THR A 25 -19.06 10.59 -12.78
N PHE A 26 -19.52 9.43 -13.24
CA PHE A 26 -20.52 8.63 -12.53
C PHE A 26 -19.96 7.29 -12.04
N ALA A 27 -19.17 6.59 -12.87
CA ALA A 27 -18.80 5.21 -12.57
C ALA A 27 -17.48 5.05 -11.78
N TYR A 28 -16.62 6.07 -11.73
CA TYR A 28 -15.29 5.99 -11.12
C TYR A 28 -15.34 5.61 -9.63
N ASN A 29 -16.29 6.20 -8.90
CA ASN A 29 -16.54 5.88 -7.49
C ASN A 29 -17.29 4.55 -7.33
N PHE A 30 -18.22 4.24 -8.24
CA PHE A 30 -18.93 2.95 -8.25
C PHE A 30 -17.94 1.78 -8.37
N PHE A 31 -16.88 1.93 -9.17
CA PHE A 31 -15.85 0.92 -9.35
C PHE A 31 -14.75 0.92 -8.28
N TYR A 32 -14.84 1.75 -7.23
CA TYR A 32 -13.81 1.84 -6.19
C TYR A 32 -13.33 0.47 -5.64
N PRO A 33 -14.21 -0.50 -5.29
CA PRO A 33 -13.77 -1.81 -4.81
C PRO A 33 -12.94 -2.60 -5.82
N PHE A 34 -13.25 -2.47 -7.11
CA PHE A 34 -12.48 -3.12 -8.18
C PHE A 34 -11.15 -2.44 -8.42
N ARG A 35 -11.12 -1.11 -8.32
CA ARG A 35 -9.91 -0.29 -8.46
C ARG A 35 -8.87 -0.66 -7.40
N VAL A 36 -9.27 -0.71 -6.13
CA VAL A 36 -8.36 -1.06 -5.03
C VAL A 36 -7.89 -2.51 -5.10
N ARG A 37 -8.76 -3.47 -5.44
CA ARG A 37 -8.37 -4.88 -5.60
C ARG A 37 -7.38 -5.10 -6.74
N LEU A 38 -7.57 -4.41 -7.87
CA LEU A 38 -6.61 -4.48 -8.97
C LEU A 38 -5.28 -3.85 -8.58
N GLN A 39 -5.31 -2.72 -7.86
CA GLN A 39 -4.11 -2.08 -7.31
C GLN A 39 -3.34 -3.02 -6.37
N ASP A 40 -4.03 -3.73 -5.48
CA ASP A 40 -3.37 -4.70 -4.59
C ASP A 40 -2.76 -5.85 -5.37
N LYS A 41 -3.50 -6.39 -6.35
CA LYS A 41 -3.02 -7.48 -7.20
C LYS A 41 -1.75 -7.08 -7.95
N VAL A 42 -1.74 -5.90 -8.57
CA VAL A 42 -0.57 -5.36 -9.28
C VAL A 42 0.58 -5.09 -8.31
N SER A 43 0.31 -4.54 -7.12
CA SER A 43 1.34 -4.30 -6.09
C SER A 43 1.96 -5.61 -5.60
N SER A 44 1.14 -6.63 -5.37
CA SER A 44 1.57 -7.98 -4.98
C SER A 44 2.45 -8.62 -6.05
N GLN A 45 2.00 -8.62 -7.30
CA GLN A 45 2.76 -9.21 -8.39
C GLN A 45 4.06 -8.45 -8.66
N ALA A 46 4.04 -7.11 -8.62
CA ALA A 46 5.25 -6.31 -8.75
C ALA A 46 6.25 -6.65 -7.65
N PHE A 47 5.78 -6.82 -6.41
CA PHE A 47 6.59 -7.25 -5.28
C PHE A 47 7.24 -8.62 -5.54
N TYR A 48 6.45 -9.66 -5.81
CA TYR A 48 6.97 -11.02 -5.94
C TYR A 48 7.80 -11.26 -7.21
N VAL A 49 7.56 -10.50 -8.29
CA VAL A 49 8.26 -10.70 -9.58
C VAL A 49 9.53 -9.84 -9.68
N PHE A 50 9.52 -8.61 -9.18
CA PHE A 50 10.57 -7.62 -9.46
C PHE A 50 11.23 -7.02 -8.23
N SER A 51 10.60 -7.04 -7.05
CA SER A 51 11.15 -6.38 -5.87
C SER A 51 12.25 -7.22 -5.23
N ARG A 52 13.31 -6.52 -4.80
CA ARG A 52 14.33 -7.04 -3.90
C ARG A 52 14.32 -6.20 -2.61
N PRO A 53 14.47 -6.83 -1.44
CA PRO A 53 14.50 -6.09 -0.18
C PRO A 53 15.68 -5.10 -0.18
N PRO A 54 15.47 -3.83 0.22
CA PRO A 54 16.56 -2.89 0.42
C PRO A 54 17.56 -3.37 1.47
N SER A 55 18.84 -3.03 1.34
CA SER A 55 19.87 -3.45 2.30
C SER A 55 19.64 -2.93 3.73
N CYS A 56 18.84 -1.87 3.90
CA CYS A 56 18.47 -1.35 5.21
C CYS A 56 17.55 -2.30 6.00
N VAL A 57 16.96 -3.33 5.39
CA VAL A 57 16.26 -4.41 6.10
C VAL A 57 17.16 -5.03 7.18
N ASN A 58 18.45 -5.20 6.87
CA ASN A 58 19.45 -5.74 7.82
C ASN A 58 19.78 -4.79 8.98
N LYS A 59 19.22 -3.57 9.01
CA LYS A 59 19.34 -2.63 10.15
C LYS A 59 18.25 -2.85 11.19
N ILE A 60 17.25 -3.70 10.91
CA ILE A 60 16.10 -3.94 11.76
C ILE A 60 16.12 -5.39 12.23
N VAL A 61 16.02 -5.59 13.54
CA VAL A 61 15.84 -6.91 14.17
C VAL A 61 14.53 -6.92 14.91
N ILE A 62 13.79 -8.02 14.79
CA ILE A 62 12.48 -8.17 15.39
C ILE A 62 12.58 -9.22 16.49
N VAL A 63 12.34 -8.81 17.72
CA VAL A 63 12.20 -9.69 18.87
C VAL A 63 10.72 -10.07 18.99
N ALA A 64 10.42 -11.29 18.57
CA ALA A 64 9.08 -11.78 18.39
C ALA A 64 8.49 -12.35 19.69
N ILE A 65 7.35 -11.81 20.10
CA ILE A 65 6.45 -12.44 21.07
C ILE A 65 5.59 -13.43 20.28
N ASP A 66 6.14 -14.62 20.08
CA ASP A 66 5.59 -15.69 19.24
C ASP A 66 5.02 -16.86 20.06
N SER A 67 4.45 -17.83 19.35
CA SER A 67 3.90 -19.04 19.95
C SER A 67 4.97 -19.88 20.66
N ALA A 68 6.20 -19.94 20.11
CA ALA A 68 7.32 -20.61 20.74
C ALA A 68 7.69 -19.96 22.09
N SER A 69 7.71 -18.64 22.17
CA SER A 69 7.94 -17.91 23.41
C SER A 69 6.85 -18.16 24.45
N ARG A 70 5.57 -18.16 24.04
CA ARG A 70 4.47 -18.49 24.97
C ARG A 70 4.56 -19.93 25.48
N GLN A 71 4.85 -20.89 24.60
CA GLN A 71 4.98 -22.30 24.98
C GLN A 71 6.17 -22.54 25.92
N HIS A 72 7.31 -21.90 25.62
CA HIS A 72 8.53 -22.07 26.42
C HIS A 72 8.43 -21.37 27.78
N LEU A 73 7.93 -20.14 27.82
CA LEU A 73 7.79 -19.38 29.07
C LEU A 73 6.62 -19.89 29.92
N ARG A 74 5.61 -20.53 29.32
CA ARG A 74 4.36 -20.97 29.99
C ARG A 74 3.62 -19.83 30.70
N VAL A 75 3.78 -18.60 30.23
CA VAL A 75 3.11 -17.40 30.75
C VAL A 75 2.09 -16.91 29.73
N LYS A 76 0.87 -16.63 30.20
CA LYS A 76 -0.21 -16.08 29.37
C LYS A 76 0.09 -14.62 29.01
N TRP A 77 -0.28 -14.20 27.80
CA TRP A 77 -0.27 -12.79 27.42
C TRP A 77 -1.46 -12.04 28.07
N PRO A 78 -1.30 -10.78 28.51
CA PRO A 78 -0.07 -9.98 28.53
C PRO A 78 0.96 -10.47 29.57
N TRP A 79 2.24 -10.39 29.23
CA TRP A 79 3.32 -10.78 30.15
C TRP A 79 3.43 -9.81 31.34
N PRO A 80 3.82 -10.31 32.53
CA PRO A 80 4.24 -9.46 33.65
C PRO A 80 5.36 -8.50 33.21
N ARG A 81 5.35 -7.27 33.73
CA ARG A 81 6.27 -6.21 33.27
C ARG A 81 7.72 -6.54 33.63
N LYS A 82 7.95 -7.36 34.65
CA LYS A 82 9.27 -7.93 34.95
C LYS A 82 9.86 -8.76 33.80
N ILE A 83 9.03 -9.48 33.04
CA ILE A 83 9.52 -10.22 31.86
C ILE A 83 9.98 -9.24 30.78
N THR A 84 9.19 -8.19 30.52
CA THR A 84 9.56 -7.12 29.58
C THR A 84 10.82 -6.38 30.06
N ALA A 85 10.95 -6.06 31.34
CA ALA A 85 12.12 -5.40 31.91
C ALA A 85 13.39 -6.25 31.72
N ARG A 86 13.32 -7.55 32.00
CA ARG A 86 14.42 -8.48 31.76
C ARG A 86 14.75 -8.62 30.27
N LEU A 87 13.73 -8.69 29.41
CA LEU A 87 13.92 -8.74 27.96
C LEU A 87 14.65 -7.49 27.47
N LEU A 88 14.17 -6.31 27.86
CA LEU A 88 14.76 -5.04 27.49
C LEU A 88 16.20 -4.91 28.02
N ARG A 89 16.47 -5.32 29.26
CA ARG A 89 17.82 -5.35 29.84
C ARG A 89 18.78 -6.20 29.00
N ASN A 90 18.37 -7.41 28.63
CA ASN A 90 19.19 -8.28 27.77
C ASN A 90 19.42 -7.68 26.38
N ILE A 91 18.39 -7.04 25.79
CA ILE A 91 18.54 -6.34 24.51
C ILE A 91 19.55 -5.20 24.64
N ILE A 92 19.47 -4.37 25.68
CA ILE A 92 20.38 -3.24 25.93
C ILE A 92 21.83 -3.71 26.08
N GLU A 93 22.07 -4.83 26.77
CA GLU A 93 23.41 -5.43 26.87
C GLU A 93 24.03 -5.74 25.51
N PHE A 94 23.22 -6.00 24.48
CA PHE A 94 23.68 -6.25 23.10
C PHE A 94 23.90 -4.96 22.28
N SER A 95 23.87 -3.79 22.93
CA SER A 95 24.20 -2.49 22.34
C SER A 95 23.41 -2.11 21.08
N PRO A 96 22.07 -2.15 21.10
CA PRO A 96 21.24 -1.69 19.99
C PRO A 96 21.41 -0.19 19.77
N LYS A 97 20.97 0.31 18.60
CA LYS A 97 20.90 1.75 18.35
C LYS A 97 19.64 2.36 18.96
N VAL A 98 18.52 1.65 18.89
CA VAL A 98 17.21 2.09 19.40
C VAL A 98 16.33 0.85 19.61
N VAL A 99 15.47 0.89 20.63
CA VAL A 99 14.49 -0.16 20.90
C VAL A 99 13.08 0.41 20.80
N GLY A 100 12.26 -0.13 19.90
CA GLY A 100 10.84 0.17 19.80
C GLY A 100 10.00 -0.94 20.45
N LEU A 101 9.20 -0.60 21.46
CA LEU A 101 8.30 -1.55 22.12
C LEU A 101 6.88 -1.37 21.57
N ASP A 102 6.46 -2.29 20.71
CA ASP A 102 5.09 -2.42 20.20
C ASP A 102 4.21 -3.16 21.22
N ILE A 103 4.15 -2.60 22.43
CA ILE A 103 3.40 -3.11 23.58
C ILE A 103 2.80 -1.91 24.31
N ILE A 104 1.49 -1.93 24.56
CA ILE A 104 0.79 -0.84 25.26
C ILE A 104 0.79 -1.13 26.77
N PHE A 105 1.56 -0.34 27.53
CA PHE A 105 1.63 -0.47 29.00
C PHE A 105 0.55 0.35 29.71
N ALA A 106 -0.72 0.09 29.41
CA ALA A 106 -1.86 0.77 30.03
C ALA A 106 -2.05 0.33 31.51
N GLY A 107 -2.46 1.26 32.37
CA GLY A 107 -2.78 1.00 33.78
C GLY A 107 -1.59 0.62 34.68
N LYS A 108 -1.86 0.34 35.96
CA LYS A 108 -0.85 -0.16 36.90
C LYS A 108 -0.77 -1.69 36.86
N SER A 109 0.40 -2.24 37.18
CA SER A 109 0.58 -3.68 37.43
C SER A 109 0.98 -3.88 38.90
N SER A 110 1.85 -4.85 39.20
CA SER A 110 2.52 -4.91 40.51
C SER A 110 3.53 -3.75 40.63
N PRO A 111 3.61 -3.08 41.80
CA PRO A 111 4.58 -2.01 42.02
C PRO A 111 6.03 -2.41 41.73
N GLU A 112 6.42 -3.62 42.14
CA GLU A 112 7.77 -4.15 41.95
C GLU A 112 8.09 -4.35 40.46
N ASP A 113 7.13 -4.88 39.72
CA ASP A 113 7.20 -5.09 38.27
C ASP A 113 7.28 -3.75 37.50
N ASP A 114 6.56 -2.73 37.97
CA ASP A 114 6.56 -1.37 37.42
C ASP A 114 7.88 -0.65 37.68
N GLU A 115 8.39 -0.75 38.91
CA GLU A 115 9.69 -0.20 39.31
C GLU A 115 10.84 -0.82 38.53
N GLU A 116 10.81 -2.15 38.31
CA GLU A 116 11.84 -2.82 37.53
C GLU A 116 11.86 -2.31 36.08
N LEU A 117 10.70 -2.21 35.42
CA LEU A 117 10.64 -1.67 34.05
C LEU A 117 11.04 -0.20 33.99
N ILE A 118 10.62 0.62 34.96
CA ILE A 118 11.03 2.04 35.08
C ILE A 118 12.56 2.15 35.18
N SER A 119 13.21 1.29 35.98
CA SER A 119 14.65 1.32 36.16
C SER A 119 15.41 1.10 34.84
N VAL A 120 14.93 0.17 34.01
CA VAL A 120 15.53 -0.16 32.72
C VAL A 120 15.26 0.92 31.68
N LEU A 121 14.07 1.53 31.68
CA LEU A 121 13.75 2.65 30.79
C LEU A 121 14.64 3.86 31.07
N LYS A 122 14.94 4.14 32.35
CA LYS A 122 15.85 5.22 32.75
C LYS A 122 17.30 4.95 32.33
N SER A 123 17.74 3.69 32.32
CA SER A 123 19.12 3.35 31.98
C SER A 123 19.40 3.39 30.47
N TYR A 124 18.36 3.44 29.62
CA TYR A 124 18.53 3.46 28.17
C TYR A 124 17.57 4.44 27.48
N PRO A 125 18.03 5.69 27.21
CA PRO A 125 17.19 6.77 26.69
C PRO A 125 16.77 6.59 25.22
N HIS A 126 17.23 5.55 24.53
CA HIS A 126 16.83 5.24 23.15
C HIS A 126 15.75 4.15 23.10
N THR A 127 14.81 4.18 24.05
CA THR A 127 13.62 3.31 24.06
C THR A 127 12.37 4.12 23.73
N VAL A 128 11.58 3.63 22.77
CA VAL A 128 10.31 4.24 22.37
C VAL A 128 9.15 3.33 22.77
N LEU A 129 8.18 3.87 23.52
CA LEU A 129 6.97 3.13 23.92
C LEU A 129 5.80 3.41 22.97
N ALA A 130 5.03 2.36 22.66
CA ALA A 130 3.81 2.46 21.91
C ALA A 130 2.62 2.99 22.73
N TYR A 131 1.72 3.68 22.05
CA TYR A 131 0.37 4.00 22.54
C TYR A 131 -0.64 4.01 21.41
N THR A 132 -1.94 4.07 21.72
CA THR A 132 -2.99 4.20 20.70
C THR A 132 -3.79 5.48 20.84
N LEU A 133 -4.09 6.10 19.71
CA LEU A 133 -5.03 7.19 19.53
C LEU A 133 -6.45 6.63 19.45
N SER A 134 -7.39 7.26 20.15
CA SER A 134 -8.80 6.91 20.05
C SER A 134 -9.66 8.16 20.22
N LYS A 135 -10.81 8.19 19.50
CA LYS A 135 -11.80 9.26 19.64
C LYS A 135 -12.37 9.35 21.05
N LYS A 136 -12.37 8.24 21.80
CA LYS A 136 -12.91 8.13 23.17
C LYS A 136 -11.84 8.35 24.25
N GLY A 137 -10.62 8.72 23.86
CA GLY A 137 -9.47 8.87 24.76
C GLY A 137 -8.36 7.91 24.35
N SER A 138 -7.19 8.46 24.03
CA SER A 138 -5.99 7.70 23.68
C SER A 138 -5.54 6.81 24.85
N GLU A 139 -5.12 5.60 24.54
CA GLU A 139 -4.61 4.63 25.51
C GLU A 139 -3.09 4.81 25.63
N TYR A 140 -2.68 5.72 26.50
CA TYR A 140 -1.27 5.97 26.80
C TYR A 140 -0.71 4.97 27.82
N PRO A 141 0.62 4.75 27.83
CA PRO A 141 1.29 4.15 28.96
C PRO A 141 0.92 4.84 30.27
N TRP A 142 0.89 4.05 31.34
CA TRP A 142 0.64 4.60 32.68
C TRP A 142 1.60 5.74 33.01
N GLU A 143 1.12 6.71 33.80
CA GLU A 143 1.81 7.98 34.05
C GLU A 143 3.24 7.80 34.58
N GLY A 144 3.51 6.78 35.39
CA GLY A 144 4.86 6.49 35.87
C GLY A 144 5.83 6.17 34.73
N PHE A 145 5.37 5.49 33.68
CA PHE A 145 6.19 5.28 32.46
C PHE A 145 6.32 6.56 31.66
N ARG A 146 5.26 7.36 31.51
CA ARG A 146 5.35 8.62 30.73
C ARG A 146 6.32 9.64 31.31
N LYS A 147 6.53 9.63 32.63
CA LYS A 147 7.49 10.52 33.31
C LYS A 147 8.95 10.12 33.08
N VAL A 148 9.21 8.88 32.70
CA VAL A 148 10.57 8.33 32.56
C VAL A 148 10.89 7.86 31.14
N ALA A 149 9.86 7.59 30.34
CA ALA A 149 9.97 7.15 28.97
C ALA A 149 10.54 8.30 28.14
N PRO A 150 11.68 8.10 27.47
CA PRO A 150 12.32 9.14 26.66
C PRO A 150 11.43 9.61 25.51
N SER A 151 10.68 8.68 24.92
CA SER A 151 9.79 8.98 23.79
C SER A 151 8.59 8.03 23.71
N LEU A 152 7.49 8.57 23.19
CA LEU A 152 6.22 7.89 22.96
C LEU A 152 5.83 8.03 21.49
N GLY A 153 5.40 6.93 20.87
CA GLY A 153 4.90 6.94 19.49
C GLY A 153 3.60 6.16 19.33
N PHE A 154 2.63 6.72 18.58
CA PHE A 154 1.37 6.01 18.35
C PHE A 154 1.51 4.91 17.29
N VAL A 155 0.71 3.86 17.39
CA VAL A 155 0.74 2.72 16.43
C VAL A 155 -0.46 2.68 15.48
N ASN A 156 -1.39 3.63 15.60
CA ASN A 156 -2.59 3.68 14.77
C ASN A 156 -2.27 3.77 13.28
N ARG A 157 -2.97 2.94 12.51
CA ARG A 157 -2.94 2.98 11.05
C ARG A 157 -4.20 3.67 10.51
N PRO A 158 -4.10 4.37 9.35
CA PRO A 158 -5.28 4.82 8.62
C PRO A 158 -6.20 3.63 8.34
N GLY A 159 -7.46 3.73 8.79
CA GLY A 159 -8.45 2.69 8.54
C GLY A 159 -9.06 2.85 7.16
N GLU A 160 -8.90 1.83 6.30
CA GLU A 160 -9.61 1.72 5.03
C GLU A 160 -10.84 0.81 5.19
N GLU A 161 -11.85 1.00 4.33
CA GLU A 161 -13.15 0.30 4.42
C GLU A 161 -13.02 -1.23 4.43
N ASP A 162 -12.04 -1.75 3.70
CA ASP A 162 -11.77 -3.19 3.56
C ASP A 162 -10.73 -3.73 4.55
N ARG A 163 -10.27 -2.89 5.51
CA ARG A 163 -9.28 -3.23 6.56
C ARG A 163 -7.91 -3.68 6.02
N VAL A 164 -7.61 -3.45 4.75
CA VAL A 164 -6.28 -3.65 4.20
C VAL A 164 -5.42 -2.43 4.52
N VAL A 165 -4.24 -2.65 5.08
CA VAL A 165 -3.31 -1.56 5.40
C VAL A 165 -2.52 -1.21 4.13
N ARG A 166 -2.86 -0.09 3.49
CA ARG A 166 -2.10 0.44 2.32
C ARG A 166 -1.34 1.71 2.64
N SER A 167 -1.53 2.26 3.84
CA SER A 167 -0.94 3.52 4.26
C SER A 167 -0.47 3.46 5.70
N THR A 168 0.52 4.28 6.02
CA THR A 168 0.96 4.54 7.40
C THR A 168 0.73 6.00 7.76
N ARG A 169 0.67 6.29 9.05
CA ARG A 169 0.60 7.64 9.59
C ARG A 169 1.91 7.97 10.29
N THR A 170 2.54 9.09 9.93
CA THR A 170 3.83 9.57 10.47
C THR A 170 3.62 10.55 11.63
N PHE A 171 2.62 11.42 11.49
CA PHE A 171 2.22 12.36 12.52
C PHE A 171 0.71 12.55 12.57
N TYR A 172 0.24 13.10 13.68
CA TYR A 172 -1.14 13.48 13.93
C TYR A 172 -1.15 14.80 14.68
N ILE A 173 -1.95 15.76 14.23
CA ILE A 173 -2.21 16.99 14.99
C ILE A 173 -3.55 16.81 15.71
N ASP A 174 -3.50 16.88 17.03
CA ASP A 174 -4.70 16.77 17.86
C ASP A 174 -5.52 18.08 17.88
N ARG A 175 -6.66 18.06 18.58
CA ARG A 175 -7.55 19.23 18.69
C ARG A 175 -6.92 20.40 19.44
N GLU A 176 -5.87 20.15 20.22
CA GLU A 176 -5.11 21.15 20.97
C GLU A 176 -3.88 21.64 20.18
N TRP A 177 -3.83 21.38 18.87
CA TRP A 177 -2.71 21.73 17.99
C TRP A 177 -1.37 21.11 18.38
N ARG A 178 -1.39 20.02 19.17
CA ARG A 178 -0.17 19.29 19.50
C ARG A 178 0.12 18.27 18.43
N THR A 179 1.36 18.26 17.97
CA THR A 179 1.85 17.25 17.05
C THR A 179 2.27 16.02 17.84
N GLN A 180 1.67 14.91 17.48
CA GLN A 180 1.98 13.57 17.96
C GLN A 180 2.65 12.81 16.81
N TYR A 181 3.64 11.99 17.13
CA TYR A 181 4.40 11.21 16.15
C TYR A 181 4.12 9.72 16.32
N SER A 182 4.20 8.99 15.21
CA SER A 182 4.03 7.54 15.21
C SER A 182 5.25 6.82 15.78
N LEU A 183 5.09 5.53 16.13
CA LEU A 183 6.17 4.71 16.67
C LEU A 183 7.38 4.63 15.73
N ASP A 184 7.13 4.38 14.43
CA ASP A 184 8.18 4.36 13.40
C ASP A 184 8.91 5.71 13.26
N THR A 185 8.19 6.83 13.30
CA THR A 185 8.79 8.17 13.27
C THR A 185 9.69 8.42 14.48
N GLN A 186 9.23 8.08 15.68
CA GLN A 186 10.01 8.24 16.92
C GLN A 186 11.20 7.29 17.00
N ILE A 187 11.09 6.08 16.45
CA ILE A 187 12.25 5.19 16.32
C ILE A 187 13.32 5.85 15.45
N LEU A 188 12.93 6.52 14.35
CA LEU A 188 13.87 7.18 13.45
C LEU A 188 14.50 8.44 14.06
N THR A 189 13.79 9.20 14.90
CA THR A 189 14.39 10.34 15.62
C THR A 189 15.53 9.86 16.52
N HIS A 190 15.31 8.79 17.31
CA HIS A 190 16.37 8.19 18.12
C HIS A 190 17.47 7.52 17.30
N TYR A 191 17.13 6.86 16.19
CA TYR A 191 18.11 6.19 15.31
C TYR A 191 19.10 7.19 14.69
N PHE A 192 18.59 8.35 14.26
CA PHE A 192 19.38 9.43 13.66
C PHE A 192 19.90 10.46 14.67
N ASN A 193 19.53 10.34 15.95
CA ASN A 193 19.86 11.29 17.02
C ASN A 193 19.36 12.72 16.71
N ILE A 194 18.08 12.83 16.36
CA ILE A 194 17.38 14.07 15.99
C ILE A 194 16.70 14.64 17.23
N GLU A 195 17.03 15.88 17.55
CA GLU A 195 16.39 16.62 18.64
C GLU A 195 14.97 17.08 18.24
N LYS A 196 14.13 17.35 19.23
CA LYS A 196 12.71 17.68 19.00
C LYS A 196 12.54 18.94 18.15
N GLU A 197 13.44 19.91 18.30
CA GLU A 197 13.44 21.20 17.60
C GLU A 197 13.84 21.06 16.12
N GLU A 198 14.53 19.97 15.76
CA GLU A 198 14.92 19.66 14.39
C GLU A 198 13.78 19.01 13.58
N ILE A 199 12.71 18.58 14.26
CA ILE A 199 11.55 17.98 13.62
C ILE A 199 10.65 19.08 13.04
N LYS A 200 10.50 19.11 11.72
CA LYS A 200 9.68 20.10 11.02
C LYS A 200 8.51 19.42 10.32
N VAL A 201 7.29 19.83 10.65
CA VAL A 201 6.06 19.34 10.01
C VAL A 201 5.53 20.37 9.03
N GLU A 202 5.40 19.97 7.77
CA GLU A 202 4.75 20.73 6.71
C GLU A 202 3.45 20.01 6.33
N LEU A 203 2.30 20.47 6.82
CA LEU A 203 0.99 19.80 6.69
C LEU A 203 0.68 19.25 5.29
N ALA A 204 0.95 20.03 4.25
CA ALA A 204 0.65 19.63 2.87
C ALA A 204 1.69 18.69 2.25
N LYS A 205 2.92 18.64 2.79
CA LYS A 205 4.06 17.92 2.19
C LYS A 205 4.48 16.70 2.99
N GLY A 206 4.67 16.82 4.30
CA GLY A 206 5.24 15.75 5.11
C GLY A 206 5.95 16.20 6.38
N ILE A 207 6.90 15.39 6.81
CA ILE A 207 7.71 15.60 8.00
C ILE A 207 9.20 15.48 7.67
N SER A 208 10.00 16.43 8.15
CA SER A 208 11.47 16.39 8.10
C SER A 208 12.02 16.04 9.47
N LEU A 209 12.93 15.07 9.52
CA LEU A 209 13.70 14.69 10.71
C LEU A 209 15.12 15.24 10.55
N GLY A 210 15.33 16.48 10.99
CA GLY A 210 16.55 17.25 10.71
C GLY A 210 16.84 17.31 9.21
N GLU A 211 18.12 17.27 8.86
CA GLU A 211 18.57 17.18 7.46
C GLU A 211 18.72 15.73 6.96
N LYS A 212 18.45 14.75 7.83
CA LYS A 212 18.73 13.33 7.55
C LYS A 212 17.65 12.66 6.71
N LEU A 213 16.39 13.02 6.91
CA LEU A 213 15.28 12.34 6.28
C LEU A 213 14.07 13.26 6.11
N PHE A 214 13.50 13.28 4.90
CA PHE A 214 12.18 13.80 4.63
C PHE A 214 11.22 12.65 4.29
N VAL A 215 10.08 12.59 4.98
CA VAL A 215 9.02 11.62 4.71
C VAL A 215 7.83 12.35 4.08
N PRO A 216 7.53 12.11 2.78
CA PRO A 216 6.36 12.71 2.14
C PRO A 216 5.11 12.10 2.73
N SER A 217 4.37 12.88 3.51
CA SER A 217 3.20 12.43 4.25
C SER A 217 2.20 13.57 4.44
N SER A 218 1.47 13.90 3.36
CA SER A 218 0.44 14.93 3.40
C SER A 218 -0.60 14.60 4.46
N MET A 219 -0.92 15.58 5.31
CA MET A 219 -1.78 15.40 6.50
C MET A 219 -1.34 14.27 7.43
N GLY A 220 -0.04 13.97 7.42
CA GLY A 220 0.58 12.91 8.22
C GLY A 220 0.34 11.51 7.69
N ILE A 221 -0.23 11.32 6.50
CA ILE A 221 -0.50 10.01 5.90
C ILE A 221 0.41 9.82 4.69
N THR A 222 1.03 8.65 4.59
CA THR A 222 1.82 8.26 3.42
C THR A 222 1.47 6.84 2.99
N PRO A 223 1.32 6.57 1.67
CA PRO A 223 1.12 5.22 1.17
C PRO A 223 2.31 4.33 1.57
N LEU A 224 2.02 3.15 2.08
CA LEU A 224 3.03 2.21 2.55
C LEU A 224 3.53 1.36 1.39
N ASN A 225 4.81 1.54 1.04
CA ASN A 225 5.49 0.66 0.10
C ASN A 225 6.03 -0.55 0.85
N TYR A 226 5.36 -1.70 0.71
CA TYR A 226 5.88 -2.95 1.23
C TYR A 226 7.10 -3.39 0.41
N LEU A 227 8.26 -3.40 1.05
CA LEU A 227 9.56 -3.63 0.42
C LEU A 227 10.26 -4.89 0.93
N ALA A 228 9.74 -5.49 2.00
CA ALA A 228 10.29 -6.70 2.59
C ALA A 228 9.16 -7.65 3.04
N HIS A 229 9.33 -8.93 2.74
CA HIS A 229 8.52 -10.01 3.27
C HIS A 229 8.98 -10.34 4.71
N PRO A 230 8.13 -10.89 5.59
CA PRO A 230 8.55 -11.35 6.93
C PRO A 230 9.85 -12.17 6.94
N ASN A 231 10.04 -13.02 5.95
CA ASN A 231 11.23 -13.89 5.81
C ASN A 231 12.52 -13.13 5.48
N ASP A 232 12.43 -11.87 5.05
CA ASP A 232 13.60 -11.02 4.78
C ASP A 232 14.17 -10.40 6.07
N PHE A 233 13.40 -10.37 7.15
CA PHE A 233 13.82 -9.82 8.44
C PHE A 233 14.53 -10.85 9.32
N VAL A 234 15.47 -10.38 10.13
CA VAL A 234 16.00 -11.18 11.24
C VAL A 234 14.98 -11.16 12.38
N ILE A 235 14.26 -12.27 12.53
CA ILE A 235 13.24 -12.46 13.58
C ILE A 235 13.79 -13.42 14.64
N VAL A 236 13.85 -12.95 15.87
CA VAL A 236 14.38 -13.68 17.03
C VAL A 236 13.27 -13.89 18.05
N PRO A 237 12.89 -15.14 18.37
CA PRO A 237 11.95 -15.41 19.45
C PRO A 237 12.40 -14.80 20.78
N ALA A 238 11.50 -14.10 21.46
CA ALA A 238 11.80 -13.39 22.70
C ALA A 238 12.34 -14.31 23.80
N PHE A 239 11.92 -15.58 23.86
CA PHE A 239 12.46 -16.52 24.84
C PHE A 239 13.97 -16.81 24.66
N LEU A 240 14.50 -16.74 23.43
CA LEU A 240 15.94 -16.91 23.20
C LEU A 240 16.72 -15.72 23.72
N VAL A 241 16.19 -14.50 23.53
CA VAL A 241 16.78 -13.27 24.07
C VAL A 241 16.74 -13.28 25.60
N LEU A 242 15.61 -13.68 26.20
CA LEU A 242 15.46 -13.83 27.66
C LEU A 242 16.48 -14.81 28.25
N ASN A 243 16.76 -15.90 27.54
CA ASN A 243 17.72 -16.93 27.95
C ASN A 243 19.17 -16.63 27.53
N LYS A 244 19.44 -15.45 26.91
CA LYS A 244 20.75 -15.08 26.32
C LYS A 244 21.32 -16.14 25.36
N LYS A 245 20.46 -16.86 24.65
CA LYS A 245 20.81 -17.89 23.64
C LYS A 245 20.76 -17.32 22.21
N VAL A 246 21.36 -16.14 22.03
CA VAL A 246 21.38 -15.40 20.76
C VAL A 246 22.78 -14.82 20.56
N ASN A 247 23.19 -14.63 19.30
CA ASN A 247 24.43 -13.93 19.00
C ASN A 247 24.23 -12.42 19.25
N PRO A 248 24.95 -11.77 20.19
CA PRO A 248 24.80 -10.33 20.47
C PRO A 248 25.02 -9.43 19.25
N GLU A 249 25.90 -9.83 18.33
CA GLU A 249 26.26 -9.02 17.15
C GLU A 249 25.06 -8.76 16.22
N ILE A 250 24.00 -9.57 16.29
CA ILE A 250 22.81 -9.31 15.48
C ILE A 250 22.07 -8.04 15.94
N PHE A 251 22.20 -7.63 17.21
CA PHE A 251 21.51 -6.47 17.77
C PHE A 251 22.33 -5.19 17.73
N LYS A 252 23.66 -5.32 17.67
CA LYS A 252 24.59 -4.19 17.74
C LYS A 252 24.31 -3.15 16.65
N ASP A 253 24.16 -1.89 17.07
CA ASP A 253 23.85 -0.74 16.20
C ASP A 253 22.56 -0.91 15.35
N LYS A 254 21.65 -1.81 15.75
CA LYS A 254 20.37 -2.05 15.05
C LYS A 254 19.20 -1.32 15.67
N ILE A 255 18.16 -1.16 14.87
CA ILE A 255 16.80 -0.90 15.34
C ILE A 255 16.23 -2.22 15.81
N VAL A 256 15.87 -2.32 17.08
CA VAL A 256 15.24 -3.52 17.65
C VAL A 256 13.77 -3.26 17.90
N LEU A 257 12.89 -4.00 17.21
CA LEU A 257 11.45 -3.95 17.42
C LEU A 257 11.03 -5.13 18.31
N VAL A 258 10.32 -4.87 19.39
CA VAL A 258 9.72 -5.93 20.22
C VAL A 258 8.21 -5.87 20.01
N GLY A 259 7.61 -6.96 19.53
CA GLY A 259 6.17 -6.97 19.24
C GLY A 259 5.58 -8.36 19.06
N ALA A 260 4.25 -8.42 19.08
CA ALA A 260 3.50 -9.66 18.91
C ALA A 260 3.58 -10.17 17.46
N THR A 261 3.85 -11.47 17.33
CA THR A 261 3.76 -12.19 16.04
C THR A 261 2.91 -13.45 16.14
N ASP A 262 2.52 -13.84 17.35
CA ASP A 262 1.58 -14.94 17.56
C ASP A 262 0.17 -14.54 17.07
N PRO A 263 -0.43 -15.30 16.13
CA PRO A 263 -1.79 -15.06 15.67
C PRO A 263 -2.86 -15.03 16.78
N LEU A 264 -2.63 -15.72 17.91
CA LEU A 264 -3.54 -15.73 19.06
C LEU A 264 -3.57 -14.42 19.85
N ILE A 265 -2.58 -13.54 19.65
CA ILE A 265 -2.58 -12.17 20.21
C ILE A 265 -3.43 -11.23 19.33
N HIS A 266 -3.85 -11.69 18.14
CA HIS A 266 -4.76 -11.01 17.21
C HIS A 266 -4.28 -9.64 16.67
N ASP A 267 -2.96 -9.38 16.69
CA ASP A 267 -2.36 -8.22 16.01
C ASP A 267 -1.86 -8.58 14.60
N VAL A 268 -2.79 -9.00 13.75
CA VAL A 268 -2.51 -9.34 12.34
C VAL A 268 -3.33 -8.46 11.41
N TRP A 269 -2.69 -8.04 10.31
CA TRP A 269 -3.24 -7.08 9.37
C TRP A 269 -3.20 -7.65 7.96
N ALA A 270 -4.31 -7.47 7.22
CA ALA A 270 -4.31 -7.70 5.78
C ALA A 270 -3.49 -6.59 5.10
N THR A 271 -2.63 -6.99 4.17
CA THR A 271 -1.81 -6.08 3.37
C THR A 271 -1.93 -6.46 1.89
N PRO A 272 -1.57 -5.58 0.95
CA PRO A 272 -1.58 -5.92 -0.48
C PRO A 272 -0.75 -7.16 -0.84
N ILE A 273 0.25 -7.52 -0.02
CA ILE A 273 1.18 -8.62 -0.32
C ILE A 273 1.02 -9.85 0.58
N GLY A 274 0.06 -9.85 1.51
CA GLY A 274 -0.19 -10.96 2.44
C GLY A 274 -0.75 -10.50 3.79
N VAL A 275 -0.94 -11.45 4.72
CA VAL A 275 -1.34 -11.14 6.10
C VAL A 275 -0.09 -11.07 6.97
N PHE A 276 0.16 -9.93 7.60
CA PHE A 276 1.37 -9.68 8.41
C PHE A 276 1.03 -9.29 9.85
N PRO A 277 1.85 -9.67 10.84
CA PRO A 277 1.79 -9.10 12.18
C PRO A 277 2.01 -7.58 12.18
N GLY A 278 1.40 -6.87 13.15
CA GLY A 278 1.51 -5.40 13.28
C GLY A 278 2.95 -4.90 13.33
N VAL A 279 3.81 -5.59 14.09
CA VAL A 279 5.25 -5.28 14.17
C VAL A 279 5.98 -5.39 12.82
N ILE A 280 5.56 -6.30 11.93
CA ILE A 280 6.13 -6.42 10.57
C ILE A 280 5.68 -5.24 9.68
N VAL A 281 4.48 -4.72 9.89
CA VAL A 281 4.00 -3.50 9.21
C VAL A 281 4.83 -2.28 9.66
N ILE A 282 5.15 -2.18 10.96
CA ILE A 282 6.08 -1.16 11.50
C ILE A 282 7.47 -1.31 10.87
N ALA A 283 7.99 -2.53 10.80
CA ALA A 283 9.28 -2.82 10.18
C ALA A 283 9.31 -2.41 8.69
N ASN A 284 8.28 -2.72 7.90
CA ASN A 284 8.19 -2.29 6.50
C ASN A 284 8.10 -0.76 6.37
N SER A 285 7.39 -0.08 7.27
CA SER A 285 7.34 1.38 7.32
C SER A 285 8.72 1.99 7.53
N LEU A 286 9.51 1.43 8.47
CA LEU A 286 10.89 1.82 8.69
C LEU A 286 11.78 1.54 7.47
N VAL A 287 11.64 0.39 6.81
CA VAL A 287 12.39 0.06 5.57
C VAL A 287 12.09 1.07 4.47
N MET A 288 10.82 1.42 4.26
CA MET A 288 10.40 2.43 3.29
C MET A 288 11.03 3.79 3.60
N MET A 289 10.97 4.24 4.86
CA MET A 289 11.54 5.52 5.28
C MET A 289 13.06 5.55 5.19
N LEU A 290 13.75 4.50 5.66
CA LEU A 290 15.22 4.40 5.64
C LEU A 290 15.80 4.26 4.23
N SER A 291 15.05 3.66 3.31
CA SER A 291 15.48 3.52 1.91
C SER A 291 15.07 4.69 1.02
N GLY A 292 14.18 5.58 1.49
CA GLY A 292 13.62 6.68 0.71
C GLY A 292 12.69 6.21 -0.43
N ARG A 293 12.27 4.95 -0.44
CA ARG A 293 11.47 4.35 -1.52
C ARG A 293 9.97 4.53 -1.28
N PHE A 294 9.51 5.77 -1.34
CA PHE A 294 8.10 6.13 -1.20
C PHE A 294 7.31 5.91 -2.50
N LEU A 295 6.00 5.65 -2.40
CA LEU A 295 5.14 5.48 -3.57
C LEU A 295 4.75 6.82 -4.20
N TYR A 296 5.18 7.04 -5.43
CA TYR A 296 4.79 8.18 -6.24
C TYR A 296 3.54 7.86 -7.05
N HIS A 297 2.43 8.51 -6.71
CA HIS A 297 1.17 8.36 -7.43
C HIS A 297 1.17 9.28 -8.64
N LEU A 298 1.05 8.70 -9.84
CA LEU A 298 0.87 9.51 -11.04
C LEU A 298 -0.50 10.19 -11.00
N PRO A 299 -0.56 11.51 -11.29
CA PRO A 299 -1.83 12.22 -11.34
C PRO A 299 -2.81 11.54 -12.28
N LEU A 300 -4.10 11.53 -11.90
CA LEU A 300 -5.15 10.89 -12.69
C LEU A 300 -5.17 11.42 -14.13
N ALA A 301 -4.95 12.73 -14.33
CA ALA A 301 -4.87 13.34 -15.65
C ALA A 301 -3.76 12.73 -16.53
N VAL A 302 -2.59 12.46 -15.98
CA VAL A 302 -1.48 11.81 -16.70
C VAL A 302 -1.85 10.39 -17.09
N THR A 303 -2.48 9.65 -16.17
CA THR A 303 -2.99 8.29 -16.46
C THR A 303 -4.01 8.31 -17.59
N ILE A 304 -4.95 9.27 -17.58
CA ILE A 304 -5.94 9.44 -18.64
C ILE A 304 -5.26 9.77 -19.97
N LEU A 305 -4.31 10.70 -20.02
CA LEU A 305 -3.61 11.07 -21.24
C LEU A 305 -2.89 9.88 -21.89
N PHE A 306 -2.15 9.08 -21.12
CA PHE A 306 -1.53 7.86 -21.63
C PHE A 306 -2.56 6.84 -22.12
N SER A 307 -3.64 6.67 -21.36
CA SER A 307 -4.74 5.75 -21.72
C SER A 307 -5.45 6.19 -23.01
N LEU A 308 -5.61 7.49 -23.22
CA LEU A 308 -6.17 8.06 -24.45
C LEU A 308 -5.24 7.80 -25.64
N GLY A 309 -3.92 8.00 -25.48
CA GLY A 309 -2.95 7.71 -26.54
C GLY A 309 -2.96 6.25 -26.97
N ILE A 310 -2.93 5.32 -26.00
CA ILE A 310 -3.01 3.89 -26.26
C ILE A 310 -4.37 3.52 -26.88
N GLY A 311 -5.47 4.06 -26.32
CA GLY A 311 -6.82 3.81 -26.81
C GLY A 311 -7.03 4.29 -28.24
N MET A 312 -6.53 5.48 -28.60
CA MET A 312 -6.52 5.98 -29.98
C MET A 312 -5.74 5.03 -30.90
N GLY A 313 -4.58 4.53 -30.46
CA GLY A 313 -3.82 3.51 -31.19
C GLY A 313 -4.64 2.25 -31.47
N ILE A 314 -5.30 1.71 -30.45
CA ILE A 314 -6.20 0.54 -30.57
C ILE A 314 -7.35 0.81 -31.55
N MET A 315 -7.98 1.99 -31.48
CA MET A 315 -9.04 2.36 -32.43
C MET A 315 -8.54 2.41 -33.89
N ILE A 316 -7.34 2.95 -34.11
CA ILE A 316 -6.71 2.98 -35.45
C ILE A 316 -6.47 1.56 -35.96
N ILE A 317 -6.00 0.66 -35.10
CA ILE A 317 -5.79 -0.76 -35.41
C ILE A 317 -7.13 -1.44 -35.78
N ASN A 318 -8.18 -1.25 -34.98
CA ASN A 318 -9.52 -1.81 -35.22
C ASN A 318 -10.14 -1.35 -36.55
N LYS A 319 -9.86 -0.11 -36.95
CA LYS A 319 -10.29 0.39 -38.25
C LYS A 319 -9.55 -0.31 -39.39
N LYS A 320 -8.22 -0.45 -39.27
CA LYS A 320 -7.36 -0.96 -40.35
C LYS A 320 -7.45 -2.47 -40.56
N PHE A 321 -7.66 -3.24 -39.49
CA PHE A 321 -7.55 -4.69 -39.51
C PHE A 321 -8.91 -5.39 -39.30
N SER A 322 -8.95 -6.70 -39.59
CA SER A 322 -10.08 -7.58 -39.27
C SER A 322 -10.16 -7.81 -37.75
N LEU A 323 -11.31 -8.29 -37.27
CA LEU A 323 -11.54 -8.53 -35.83
C LEU A 323 -10.47 -9.42 -35.20
N SER A 324 -10.10 -10.52 -35.87
CA SER A 324 -9.13 -11.48 -35.32
C SER A 324 -7.74 -10.86 -35.16
N ILE A 325 -7.29 -10.11 -36.17
CA ILE A 325 -5.98 -9.46 -36.15
C ILE A 325 -5.98 -8.32 -35.12
N SER A 326 -7.03 -7.50 -35.08
CA SER A 326 -7.10 -6.39 -34.12
C SER A 326 -7.25 -6.88 -32.68
N SER A 327 -7.96 -8.00 -32.45
CA SER A 327 -7.98 -8.70 -31.16
C SER A 327 -6.59 -9.10 -30.71
N LEU A 328 -5.81 -9.77 -31.57
CA LEU A 328 -4.48 -10.25 -31.24
C LEU A 328 -3.53 -9.08 -30.90
N ILE A 329 -3.52 -8.04 -31.74
CA ILE A 329 -2.68 -6.86 -31.50
C ILE A 329 -3.09 -6.18 -30.19
N THR A 330 -4.39 -5.98 -29.95
CA THR A 330 -4.89 -5.37 -28.71
C THR A 330 -4.47 -6.19 -27.49
N PHE A 331 -4.61 -7.52 -27.55
CA PHE A 331 -4.19 -8.41 -26.48
C PHE A 331 -2.69 -8.24 -26.17
N VAL A 332 -1.83 -8.25 -27.19
CA VAL A 332 -0.39 -8.05 -27.03
C VAL A 332 -0.08 -6.68 -26.42
N VAL A 333 -0.76 -5.61 -26.87
CA VAL A 333 -0.60 -4.25 -26.32
C VAL A 333 -0.99 -4.19 -24.85
N LEU A 334 -2.11 -4.80 -24.46
CA LEU A 334 -2.58 -4.81 -23.07
C LEU A 334 -1.66 -5.65 -22.17
N VAL A 335 -1.18 -6.80 -22.65
CA VAL A 335 -0.21 -7.64 -21.93
C VAL A 335 1.11 -6.90 -21.74
N PHE A 336 1.65 -6.30 -22.79
CA PHE A 336 2.88 -5.52 -22.70
C PHE A 336 2.72 -4.34 -21.74
N SER A 337 1.60 -3.62 -21.83
CA SER A 337 1.29 -2.51 -20.93
C SER A 337 1.20 -2.98 -19.47
N TYR A 338 0.61 -4.15 -19.22
CA TYR A 338 0.53 -4.72 -17.88
C TYR A 338 1.91 -5.04 -17.29
N PHE A 339 2.82 -5.66 -18.05
CA PHE A 339 4.20 -5.88 -17.58
C PHE A 339 4.99 -4.58 -17.39
N LEU A 340 4.77 -3.58 -18.24
CA LEU A 340 5.34 -2.24 -18.04
C LEU A 340 4.84 -1.61 -16.73
N LEU A 341 3.54 -1.72 -16.44
CA LEU A 341 2.94 -1.21 -15.20
C LEU A 341 3.45 -1.95 -13.96
N LEU A 342 3.67 -3.27 -14.05
CA LEU A 342 4.33 -4.03 -12.98
C LEU A 342 5.76 -3.54 -12.74
N TYR A 343 6.52 -3.28 -13.80
CA TYR A 343 7.87 -2.74 -13.70
C TYR A 343 7.88 -1.34 -13.08
N LEU A 344 6.99 -0.44 -13.51
CA LEU A 344 6.84 0.89 -12.92
C LEU A 344 6.48 0.82 -11.44
N ARG A 345 5.58 -0.09 -11.06
CA ARG A 345 5.22 -0.32 -9.66
C ARG A 345 6.40 -0.80 -8.82
N ALA A 346 7.26 -1.64 -9.38
CA ALA A 346 8.50 -2.09 -8.74
C ALA A 346 9.56 -0.97 -8.64
N LYS A 347 9.43 0.08 -9.47
CA LYS A 347 10.18 1.35 -9.39
C LYS A 347 9.44 2.43 -8.61
N ASP A 348 8.55 2.02 -7.72
CA ASP A 348 7.85 2.89 -6.77
C ASP A 348 6.88 3.91 -7.41
N VAL A 349 6.52 3.71 -8.69
CA VAL A 349 5.54 4.52 -9.42
C VAL A 349 4.21 3.78 -9.49
N GLN A 350 3.16 4.37 -8.93
CA GLN A 350 1.82 3.80 -8.92
C GLN A 350 0.88 4.58 -9.83
N VAL A 351 0.07 3.86 -10.62
CA VAL A 351 -0.97 4.43 -11.49
C VAL A 351 -2.34 3.91 -11.10
N ASP A 352 -3.40 4.56 -11.61
CA ASP A 352 -4.74 3.99 -11.58
C ASP A 352 -4.86 2.89 -12.64
N TYR A 353 -4.48 1.66 -12.27
CA TYR A 353 -4.45 0.51 -13.17
C TYR A 353 -5.82 0.22 -13.79
N PHE A 354 -6.89 0.36 -13.00
CA PHE A 354 -8.24 0.04 -13.47
C PHE A 354 -8.68 1.05 -14.52
N THR A 355 -8.47 2.35 -14.29
CA THR A 355 -8.75 3.40 -15.29
C THR A 355 -7.98 3.10 -16.58
N PHE A 356 -6.69 2.76 -16.46
CA PHE A 356 -5.86 2.43 -17.61
C PHE A 356 -6.43 1.27 -18.45
N PHE A 357 -6.74 0.14 -17.81
CA PHE A 357 -7.29 -1.02 -18.52
C PHE A 357 -8.73 -0.83 -18.98
N PHE A 358 -9.57 -0.13 -18.20
CA PHE A 358 -10.96 0.16 -18.57
C PHE A 358 -11.02 1.02 -19.85
N LEU A 359 -10.19 2.06 -19.93
CA LEU A 359 -10.09 2.92 -21.11
C LEU A 359 -9.50 2.16 -22.31
N GLY A 360 -8.47 1.34 -22.09
CA GLY A 360 -7.89 0.49 -23.14
C GLY A 360 -8.89 -0.52 -23.70
N ILE A 361 -9.60 -1.26 -22.84
CA ILE A 361 -10.58 -2.28 -23.24
C ILE A 361 -11.80 -1.62 -23.91
N SER A 362 -12.32 -0.52 -23.38
CA SER A 362 -13.44 0.19 -24.00
C SER A 362 -13.07 0.74 -25.39
N SER A 363 -11.84 1.20 -25.59
CA SER A 363 -11.34 1.63 -26.90
C SER A 363 -11.28 0.50 -27.93
N TYR A 364 -11.19 -0.75 -27.46
CA TYR A 364 -11.28 -1.92 -28.32
C TYR A 364 -12.73 -2.33 -28.61
N LEU A 365 -13.57 -2.37 -27.57
CA LEU A 365 -14.95 -2.84 -27.67
C LEU A 365 -15.83 -1.89 -28.48
N VAL A 366 -15.76 -0.58 -28.23
CA VAL A 366 -16.68 0.41 -28.81
C VAL A 366 -16.59 0.46 -30.34
N PRO A 367 -15.40 0.60 -30.97
CA PRO A 367 -15.33 0.68 -32.43
C PRO A 367 -15.68 -0.64 -33.11
N ASN A 368 -15.31 -1.78 -32.53
CA ASN A 368 -15.69 -3.08 -33.10
C ASN A 368 -17.20 -3.31 -33.00
N ALA A 369 -17.80 -3.04 -31.83
CA ALA A 369 -19.25 -3.14 -31.66
C ALA A 369 -19.99 -2.25 -32.66
N TYR A 370 -19.55 -1.00 -32.83
CA TYR A 370 -20.13 -0.09 -33.83
C TYR A 370 -19.93 -0.62 -35.27
N LYS A 371 -18.69 -0.95 -35.65
CA LYS A 371 -18.32 -1.42 -37.01
C LYS A 371 -19.15 -2.62 -37.44
N TYR A 372 -19.25 -3.64 -36.59
CA TYR A 372 -19.96 -4.87 -36.94
C TYR A 372 -21.48 -4.70 -36.83
N SER A 373 -21.99 -3.91 -35.87
CA SER A 373 -23.43 -3.61 -35.82
C SER A 373 -23.88 -2.82 -37.05
N TYR A 374 -23.07 -1.85 -37.49
CA TYR A 374 -23.31 -1.07 -38.69
C TYR A 374 -23.25 -1.95 -39.95
N ALA A 375 -22.26 -2.85 -40.05
CA ALA A 375 -22.14 -3.78 -41.16
C ALA A 375 -23.37 -4.71 -41.26
N ILE A 376 -23.85 -5.25 -40.13
CA ILE A 376 -25.07 -6.08 -40.06
C ILE A 376 -26.31 -5.28 -40.47
N TYR A 377 -26.45 -4.06 -39.94
CA TYR A 377 -27.55 -3.17 -40.27
C TYR A 377 -27.59 -2.84 -41.77
N MET A 378 -26.45 -2.42 -42.34
CA MET A 378 -26.35 -2.09 -43.76
C MET A 378 -26.54 -3.32 -44.64
N GLY A 379 -26.00 -4.48 -44.26
CA GLY A 379 -26.25 -5.74 -44.97
C GLY A 379 -27.73 -6.10 -45.01
N THR A 380 -28.44 -5.96 -43.88
CA THR A 380 -29.88 -6.22 -43.78
C THR A 380 -30.68 -5.21 -44.59
N ARG A 381 -30.32 -3.93 -44.53
CA ARG A 381 -30.96 -2.85 -45.29
C ARG A 381 -30.78 -3.05 -46.80
N LEU A 382 -29.57 -3.35 -47.25
CA LEU A 382 -29.28 -3.62 -48.67
C LEU A 382 -30.00 -4.88 -49.15
N LYS A 383 -30.03 -5.95 -48.34
CA LYS A 383 -30.83 -7.15 -48.64
C LYS A 383 -32.33 -6.81 -48.77
N ASN A 384 -32.88 -6.03 -47.85
CA ASN A 384 -34.29 -5.62 -47.91
C ASN A 384 -34.60 -4.75 -49.12
N LEU A 385 -33.69 -3.85 -49.52
CA LEU A 385 -33.83 -3.04 -50.73
C LEU A 385 -33.70 -3.88 -52.01
N ALA A 386 -32.88 -4.92 -52.01
CA ALA A 386 -32.67 -5.79 -53.17
C ALA A 386 -33.84 -6.76 -53.42
N ILE A 387 -34.59 -7.12 -52.39
CA ILE A 387 -35.72 -8.08 -52.47
C ILE A 387 -37.06 -7.35 -52.62
N ARG A 388 -37.10 -6.00 -52.52
CA ARG A 388 -38.33 -5.21 -52.69
C ARG A 388 -38.29 -4.36 -53.95
N ASP A 389 -39.40 -4.32 -54.67
CA ASP A 389 -39.59 -3.47 -55.83
C ASP A 389 -39.58 -1.98 -55.42
N PRO A 390 -38.77 -1.11 -56.06
CA PRO A 390 -38.61 0.28 -55.63
C PRO A 390 -39.86 1.15 -55.81
N LEU A 391 -40.76 0.79 -56.74
CA LEU A 391 -41.95 1.58 -57.08
C LEU A 391 -43.14 1.20 -56.22
N THR A 392 -43.26 -0.08 -55.87
CA THR A 392 -44.46 -0.64 -55.21
C THR A 392 -44.21 -1.10 -53.78
N GLY A 393 -42.96 -1.31 -53.38
CA GLY A 393 -42.57 -1.79 -52.05
C GLY A 393 -42.87 -3.27 -51.79
N PHE A 394 -43.48 -3.98 -52.75
CA PHE A 394 -43.74 -5.42 -52.67
C PHE A 394 -42.46 -6.23 -52.91
N TYR A 395 -42.42 -7.48 -52.44
CA TYR A 395 -41.27 -8.33 -52.67
C TYR A 395 -41.19 -8.80 -54.14
N THR A 396 -40.01 -8.72 -54.74
CA THR A 396 -39.77 -9.22 -56.09
C THR A 396 -39.85 -10.75 -56.14
N PHE A 397 -40.64 -11.29 -57.07
CA PHE A 397 -40.96 -12.73 -57.21
C PHE A 397 -39.73 -13.63 -57.40
N ARG A 398 -38.60 -13.07 -57.86
CA ARG A 398 -37.33 -13.77 -58.14
C ARG A 398 -36.62 -14.40 -56.92
N TYR A 399 -37.08 -14.10 -55.71
CA TYR A 399 -36.50 -14.62 -54.45
C TYR A 399 -37.38 -15.65 -53.73
N PHE A 400 -38.49 -16.08 -54.35
CA PHE A 400 -39.43 -17.06 -53.79
C PHE A 400 -39.47 -18.41 -54.55
N SER A 401 -38.50 -18.68 -55.43
CA SER A 401 -38.34 -19.97 -56.14
C SER A 401 -37.30 -20.86 -55.48
#